data_AF-A0A1N6KP70-F1
#
_entry.id   AF-A0A1N6KP70-F1
#
_cell.length_a   1.000
_cell.length_b   1.000
_cell.length_c   1.000
_cell.angle_alpha   90.00
_cell.angle_beta   90.00
_cell.angle_gamma   90.00
#
_symmetry.space_group_name_H-M   'P 1'
#
loop_
_entity.id
_entity.type
_entity.pdbx_description
1 polymer ?
#
loop_
_entity_poly.entity_id
_entity_poly.type
_entity_poly.pdbx_seq_one_letter_code
_entity_poly.pdbx_strand_id
1 'polypeptide(L)'
;MQGHVSRKFALLDGMILVAVPAVWLTAIRHLTSRRMGTHFWYLDHHRLLPLLHDEIGLFLIILSFALILIRFRPPRPGRRRLWRQPGLAACVAALAGMAIKAISTITSYCATVFKFGTLEVEVFWGPWPYCGPAVAGAWLALYLSGHWRAERGLIDRLGRLLGVCWLLEFVLGEIEGIRWAVILGNLISRAWS
;
A
#
# COMPACT_ATOMS: atom_id res chain seq x y z
N MET A 1 36.89 -9.62 -18.63
CA MET A 1 35.47 -10.00 -18.48
C MET A 1 35.27 -10.57 -17.08
N GLN A 2 34.85 -9.75 -16.10
CA GLN A 2 34.51 -10.25 -14.76
C GLN A 2 33.09 -10.82 -14.82
N GLY A 3 32.94 -12.14 -14.65
CA GLY A 3 31.64 -12.79 -14.63
C GLY A 3 30.73 -12.16 -13.59
N HIS A 4 29.55 -11.68 -14.00
CA HIS A 4 28.54 -11.19 -13.08
C HIS A 4 28.04 -12.34 -12.21
N VAL A 5 28.59 -12.45 -10.99
CA VAL A 5 28.09 -13.35 -9.95
C VAL A 5 26.68 -12.86 -9.56
N SER A 6 25.66 -13.42 -10.21
CA SER A 6 24.27 -13.15 -9.87
C SER A 6 23.98 -13.80 -8.52
N ARG A 7 23.51 -13.01 -7.54
CA ARG A 7 23.08 -13.52 -6.23
C ARG A 7 21.97 -14.55 -6.47
N LYS A 8 22.21 -15.80 -6.06
CA LYS A 8 21.16 -16.83 -6.02
C LYS A 8 20.16 -16.46 -4.92
N PHE A 9 18.87 -16.60 -5.20
CA PHE A 9 17.81 -16.44 -4.21
C PHE A 9 18.08 -17.39 -3.05
N ALA A 10 18.26 -16.85 -1.84
CA ALA A 10 18.60 -17.66 -0.68
C ALA A 10 17.31 -18.26 -0.09
N LEU A 11 17.39 -19.47 0.47
CA LEU A 11 16.28 -20.10 1.20
C LEU A 11 15.66 -19.15 2.23
N LEU A 12 16.51 -18.38 2.91
CA LEU A 12 16.06 -17.40 3.91
C LEU A 12 15.28 -16.22 3.32
N ASP A 13 15.55 -15.81 2.07
CA ASP A 13 14.71 -14.79 1.41
C ASP A 13 13.29 -15.33 1.19
N GLY A 14 13.19 -16.60 0.80
CA GLY A 14 11.91 -17.32 0.70
C GLY A 14 11.21 -17.46 2.04
N MET A 15 11.94 -17.79 3.10
CA MET A 15 11.37 -17.88 4.45
C MET A 15 10.81 -16.54 4.92
N ILE A 16 11.49 -15.41 4.67
CA ILE A 16 10.97 -14.08 5.03
C ILE A 16 9.68 -13.78 4.25
N LEU A 17 9.66 -14.08 2.95
CA LEU A 17 8.48 -13.85 2.10
C LEU A 17 7.28 -14.71 2.48
N VAL A 18 7.46 -15.85 3.15
CA VAL A 18 6.36 -16.67 3.67
C VAL A 18 5.98 -16.27 5.10
N ALA A 19 6.98 -16.02 5.96
CA ALA A 19 6.75 -15.67 7.35
C ALA A 19 5.99 -14.35 7.50
N VAL A 20 6.33 -13.34 6.68
CA VAL A 20 5.69 -12.03 6.74
C VAL A 20 4.17 -12.10 6.48
N PRO A 21 3.69 -12.71 5.37
CA PRO A 21 2.26 -12.96 5.16
C PRO A 21 1.63 -13.82 6.25
N ALA A 22 2.31 -14.86 6.75
CA ALA A 22 1.75 -15.72 7.79
C ALA A 22 1.50 -14.96 9.10
N VAL A 23 2.46 -14.12 9.51
CA VAL A 23 2.33 -13.24 10.68
C VAL A 23 1.20 -12.24 10.47
N TRP A 24 1.12 -11.61 9.30
CA TRP A 24 0.03 -10.71 8.94
C TRP A 24 -1.34 -11.40 9.03
N LEU A 25 -1.49 -12.57 8.41
CA LEU A 25 -2.74 -13.36 8.42
C LEU A 25 -3.14 -13.81 9.84
N THR A 26 -2.15 -14.02 10.71
CA THR A 26 -2.42 -14.35 12.12
C THR A 26 -2.90 -13.11 12.88
N ALA A 27 -2.23 -11.96 12.66
CA ALA A 27 -2.59 -10.70 13.29
C ALA A 27 -3.98 -10.22 12.87
N ILE A 28 -4.28 -10.24 11.57
CA ILE A 28 -5.61 -9.90 11.05
C ILE A 28 -6.66 -10.83 11.64
N ARG A 29 -6.46 -12.16 11.63
CA ARG A 29 -7.42 -13.11 12.24
C ARG A 29 -7.72 -12.78 13.69
N HIS A 30 -6.73 -12.38 14.47
CA HIS A 30 -6.90 -11.99 15.88
C HIS A 30 -7.60 -10.64 16.06
N LEU A 31 -7.31 -9.66 15.20
CA LEU A 31 -7.98 -8.36 15.21
C LEU A 31 -9.43 -8.50 14.76
N THR A 32 -9.69 -9.27 13.71
CA THR A 32 -11.03 -9.49 13.20
C THR A 32 -11.83 -10.35 14.16
N SER A 33 -11.27 -11.39 14.81
CA SER A 33 -12.00 -12.17 15.83
C SER A 33 -12.46 -11.32 17.02
N ARG A 34 -11.64 -10.33 17.44
CA ARG A 34 -12.03 -9.36 18.47
C ARG A 34 -13.13 -8.41 18.01
N ARG A 35 -13.12 -7.99 16.74
CA ARG A 35 -14.16 -7.11 16.17
C ARG A 35 -15.46 -7.83 15.83
N MET A 36 -15.40 -9.12 15.46
CA MET A 36 -16.55 -9.90 14.98
C MET A 36 -17.51 -10.39 16.08
N GLY A 37 -17.16 -10.23 17.36
CA GLY A 37 -17.93 -10.79 18.48
C GLY A 37 -19.38 -10.29 18.65
N THR A 38 -19.82 -9.26 17.91
CA THR A 38 -21.15 -8.65 18.15
C THR A 38 -22.00 -8.31 16.90
N HIS A 39 -21.45 -8.28 15.67
CA HIS A 39 -22.21 -7.74 14.51
C HIS A 39 -22.08 -8.51 13.18
N PHE A 40 -21.50 -9.72 13.19
CA PHE A 40 -21.13 -10.43 11.95
C PHE A 40 -22.32 -10.77 11.04
N TRP A 41 -23.50 -11.05 11.61
CA TRP A 41 -24.67 -11.50 10.84
C TRP A 41 -25.41 -10.40 10.07
N TYR A 42 -25.03 -9.12 10.28
CA TYR A 42 -25.65 -7.96 9.63
C TYR A 42 -24.70 -7.16 8.74
N LEU A 43 -23.48 -7.66 8.50
CA LEU A 43 -22.52 -6.99 7.62
C LEU A 43 -22.97 -7.16 6.17
N ASP A 44 -23.77 -6.20 5.74
CA ASP A 44 -24.18 -5.96 4.36
C ASP A 44 -22.95 -5.97 3.44
N HIS A 45 -23.11 -6.48 2.21
CA HIS A 45 -22.02 -6.58 1.21
C HIS A 45 -21.27 -5.25 1.02
N HIS A 46 -21.97 -4.13 1.26
CA HIS A 46 -21.46 -2.77 1.18
C HIS A 46 -20.35 -2.44 2.18
N ARG A 47 -20.26 -3.14 3.33
CA ARG A 47 -19.22 -2.91 4.36
C ARG A 47 -18.01 -3.85 4.23
N LEU A 48 -18.11 -4.93 3.46
CA LEU A 48 -17.00 -5.88 3.28
C LEU A 48 -15.93 -5.35 2.33
N LEU A 49 -16.32 -4.65 1.26
CA LEU A 49 -15.37 -4.13 0.27
C LEU A 49 -14.38 -3.09 0.85
N PRO A 50 -14.80 -2.07 1.63
CA PRO A 50 -13.86 -1.14 2.24
C PRO A 50 -12.91 -1.82 3.23
N LEU A 51 -13.42 -2.79 4.00
CA LEU A 51 -12.60 -3.56 4.94
C LEU A 51 -11.54 -4.37 4.20
N LEU A 52 -11.90 -5.05 3.11
CA LEU A 52 -10.92 -5.79 2.30
C LEU A 52 -9.85 -4.87 1.72
N HIS A 53 -10.22 -3.67 1.31
CA HIS A 53 -9.30 -2.67 0.75
C HIS A 53 -8.27 -2.19 1.78
N ASP A 54 -8.71 -1.89 3.00
CA ASP A 54 -7.83 -1.54 4.13
C ASP A 54 -6.81 -2.65 4.43
N GLU A 55 -7.28 -3.89 4.48
CA GLU A 55 -6.45 -5.04 4.84
C GLU A 55 -5.46 -5.40 3.73
N ILE A 56 -5.84 -5.23 2.46
CA ILE A 56 -4.92 -5.37 1.33
C ILE A 56 -3.83 -4.30 1.40
N GLY A 57 -4.17 -3.03 1.66
CA GLY A 57 -3.19 -1.95 1.77
C GLY A 57 -2.14 -2.22 2.85
N LEU A 58 -2.57 -2.64 4.05
CA LEU A 58 -1.66 -3.03 5.14
C LEU A 58 -0.76 -4.20 4.76
N PHE A 59 -1.31 -5.23 4.10
CA PHE A 59 -0.52 -6.34 3.59
C PHE A 59 0.58 -5.89 2.61
N LEU A 60 0.23 -5.01 1.67
CA LEU A 60 1.17 -4.46 0.69
C LEU A 60 2.27 -3.61 1.36
N ILE A 61 1.97 -2.88 2.44
CA ILE A 61 2.95 -2.11 3.23
C ILE A 61 3.98 -3.04 3.84
N ILE A 62 3.52 -4.10 4.53
CA ILE A 62 4.42 -5.02 5.22
C ILE A 62 5.30 -5.76 4.20
N LEU A 63 4.75 -6.18 3.06
CA LEU A 63 5.52 -6.75 1.96
C LEU A 63 6.54 -5.76 1.38
N SER A 64 6.18 -4.48 1.24
CA SER A 64 7.10 -3.43 0.75
C SER A 64 8.29 -3.29 1.69
N PHE A 65 8.03 -3.27 3.01
CA PHE A 65 9.06 -3.27 4.04
C PHE A 65 9.95 -4.51 3.97
N ALA A 66 9.36 -5.70 3.86
CA ALA A 66 10.10 -6.96 3.78
C ALA A 66 11.04 -7.00 2.56
N LEU A 67 10.57 -6.58 1.39
CA LEU A 67 11.39 -6.54 0.17
C LEU A 67 12.55 -5.55 0.29
N ILE A 68 12.33 -4.39 0.94
CA ILE A 68 13.40 -3.43 1.21
C ILE A 68 14.46 -4.06 2.12
N LEU A 69 14.05 -4.71 3.21
CA LEU A 69 14.97 -5.37 4.16
C LEU A 69 15.78 -6.49 3.50
N ILE A 70 15.13 -7.37 2.72
CA ILE A 70 15.78 -8.44 1.95
C ILE A 70 16.85 -7.88 1.01
N ARG A 71 16.59 -6.69 0.45
CA ARG A 71 17.45 -6.06 -0.55
C ARG A 71 18.65 -5.33 0.04
N PHE A 72 18.59 -4.92 1.30
CA PHE A 72 19.73 -4.39 2.03
C PHE A 72 20.69 -5.47 2.57
N ARG A 73 20.32 -6.74 2.46
CA ARG A 73 21.13 -7.88 2.89
C ARG A 73 22.33 -8.15 1.96
N PRO A 74 23.53 -8.43 2.49
CA PRO A 74 24.69 -8.84 1.69
C PRO A 74 24.47 -10.16 0.92
N PRO A 75 25.11 -10.37 -0.25
CA PRO A 75 25.98 -9.44 -1.00
C PRO A 75 25.16 -8.35 -1.71
N ARG A 76 25.49 -7.09 -1.41
CA ARG A 76 24.68 -5.92 -1.83
C ARG A 76 25.16 -5.44 -3.20
N PRO A 77 24.28 -5.26 -4.20
CA PRO A 77 24.64 -4.49 -5.39
C PRO A 77 25.08 -3.08 -4.96
N GLY A 78 25.97 -2.44 -5.72
CA GLY A 78 26.39 -1.07 -5.42
C GLY A 78 25.18 -0.14 -5.24
N ARG A 79 25.19 0.72 -4.21
CA ARG A 79 24.05 1.59 -3.83
C ARG A 79 23.46 2.35 -5.02
N ARG A 80 24.30 2.85 -5.92
CA ARG A 80 23.87 3.55 -7.16
C ARG A 80 23.03 2.67 -8.09
N ARG A 81 23.31 1.36 -8.17
CA ARG A 81 22.53 0.41 -8.98
C ARG A 81 21.20 0.10 -8.30
N LEU A 82 21.18 -0.01 -6.98
CA LEU A 82 19.97 -0.27 -6.20
C LEU A 82 18.91 0.82 -6.41
N TRP A 83 19.28 2.09 -6.36
CA TRP A 83 18.34 3.22 -6.55
C TRP A 83 17.77 3.32 -7.96
N ARG A 84 18.34 2.61 -8.94
CA ARG A 84 17.89 2.60 -10.34
C ARG A 84 16.96 1.43 -10.68
N GLN A 85 16.73 0.48 -9.77
CA GLN A 85 15.83 -0.64 -10.08
C GLN A 85 14.39 -0.29 -9.69
N PRO A 86 13.43 -0.48 -10.60
CA PRO A 86 12.05 -0.04 -10.44
C PRO A 86 11.33 -0.70 -9.26
N GLY A 87 11.69 -1.93 -8.89
CA GLY A 87 11.05 -2.62 -7.77
C GLY A 87 11.31 -1.97 -6.40
N LEU A 88 12.52 -1.44 -6.16
CA LEU A 88 12.82 -0.72 -4.92
C LEU A 88 12.20 0.67 -4.93
N ALA A 89 12.24 1.35 -6.09
CA ALA A 89 11.59 2.64 -6.22
C ALA A 89 10.09 2.56 -5.90
N ALA A 90 9.40 1.51 -6.38
CA ALA A 90 8.00 1.26 -6.02
C ALA A 90 7.82 1.07 -4.51
N CYS A 91 8.60 0.19 -3.87
CA CYS A 91 8.48 -0.06 -2.43
C CYS A 91 8.75 1.21 -1.60
N VAL A 92 9.81 1.96 -1.94
CA VAL A 92 10.17 3.20 -1.23
C VAL A 92 9.11 4.28 -1.45
N ALA A 93 8.61 4.44 -2.67
CA ALA A 93 7.57 5.43 -2.98
C ALA A 93 6.25 5.11 -2.29
N ALA A 94 5.84 3.83 -2.26
CA ALA A 94 4.65 3.40 -1.53
C ALA A 94 4.78 3.70 -0.03
N LEU A 95 5.92 3.37 0.60
CA LEU A 95 6.16 3.70 2.00
C LEU A 95 6.21 5.21 2.26
N ALA A 96 6.73 6.00 1.33
CA ALA A 96 6.70 7.46 1.43
C ALA A 96 5.27 8.02 1.36
N GLY A 97 4.45 7.51 0.41
CA GLY A 97 3.02 7.85 0.33
C GLY A 97 2.27 7.49 1.61
N MET A 98 2.58 6.33 2.19
CA MET A 98 2.03 5.90 3.47
C MET A 98 2.46 6.80 4.63
N ALA A 99 3.74 7.18 4.69
CA ALA A 99 4.23 8.11 5.72
C ALA A 99 3.50 9.46 5.64
N ILE A 100 3.27 9.98 4.43
CA ILE A 100 2.48 11.20 4.21
C ILE A 100 1.06 11.02 4.76
N LYS A 101 0.37 9.91 4.42
CA LYS A 101 -0.96 9.60 4.96
C LYS A 101 -0.96 9.59 6.49
N ALA A 102 0.00 8.91 7.09
CA ALA A 102 0.09 8.79 8.55
C ALA A 102 0.29 10.17 9.21
N ILE A 103 1.17 11.01 8.66
CA ILE A 103 1.39 12.37 9.15
C ILE A 103 0.10 13.19 9.03
N SER A 104 -0.55 13.20 7.86
CA SER A 104 -1.82 13.92 7.67
C SER A 104 -2.89 13.46 8.66
N THR A 105 -2.98 12.15 8.89
CA THR A 105 -3.92 11.54 9.86
C THR A 105 -3.67 12.05 11.27
N ILE A 106 -2.42 12.03 11.71
CA ILE A 106 -2.01 12.51 13.03
C ILE A 106 -2.29 14.01 13.16
N THR A 107 -1.97 14.81 12.14
CA THR A 107 -2.23 16.25 12.14
C THR A 107 -3.72 16.55 12.23
N SER A 108 -4.57 15.85 11.46
CA SER A 108 -6.02 15.98 11.55
C SER A 108 -6.56 15.59 12.92
N TYR A 109 -6.10 14.48 13.50
CA TYR A 109 -6.51 14.04 14.83
C TYR A 109 -6.10 15.03 15.93
N CYS A 110 -4.87 15.54 15.88
CA CYS A 110 -4.44 16.60 16.80
C CYS A 110 -5.32 17.84 16.63
N ALA A 111 -5.60 18.28 15.40
CA ALA A 111 -6.43 19.45 15.14
C ALA A 111 -7.86 19.30 15.68
N THR A 112 -8.48 18.12 15.59
CA THR A 112 -9.82 17.87 16.14
C THR A 112 -9.83 17.80 17.67
N VAL A 113 -8.82 17.17 18.27
CA VAL A 113 -8.70 17.09 19.74
C VAL A 113 -8.46 18.49 20.35
N PHE A 114 -7.71 19.35 19.67
CA PHE A 114 -7.43 20.70 20.15
C PHE A 114 -8.52 21.73 19.82
N LYS A 115 -9.44 21.46 18.87
CA LYS A 115 -10.59 22.34 18.58
C LYS A 115 -11.85 21.84 19.31
N PHE A 116 -12.11 22.41 20.48
CA PHE A 116 -13.44 22.41 21.09
C PHE A 116 -14.43 23.17 20.17
N GLY A 117 -15.26 22.47 19.38
CA GLY A 117 -16.38 23.08 18.64
C GLY A 117 -16.60 22.54 17.23
N THR A 118 -17.57 21.61 17.13
CA THR A 118 -18.52 21.25 16.03
C THR A 118 -18.20 21.43 14.54
N LEU A 119 -16.96 21.64 14.09
CA LEU A 119 -16.64 21.42 12.67
C LEU A 119 -16.30 19.95 12.46
N GLU A 120 -17.31 19.18 12.09
CA GLU A 120 -17.13 17.86 11.47
C GLU A 120 -16.38 18.06 10.16
N VAL A 121 -15.05 18.02 10.24
CA VAL A 121 -14.24 17.86 9.04
C VAL A 121 -14.46 16.40 8.63
N GLU A 122 -15.38 16.18 7.69
CA GLU A 122 -15.37 15.00 6.83
C GLU A 122 -14.07 15.06 6.03
N VAL A 123 -12.96 14.72 6.69
CA VAL A 123 -11.72 14.41 6.00
C VAL A 123 -12.09 13.28 5.06
N PHE A 124 -11.94 13.53 3.76
CA PHE A 124 -12.20 12.55 2.72
C PHE A 124 -11.21 11.38 2.90
N TRP A 125 -11.57 10.44 3.77
CA TRP A 125 -10.77 9.29 4.19
C TRP A 125 -10.86 8.19 3.13
N GLY A 126 -10.33 8.45 1.95
CA GLY A 126 -9.87 7.37 1.11
C GLY A 126 -8.77 6.61 1.86
N PRO A 127 -8.78 5.27 1.87
CA PRO A 127 -7.88 4.50 2.72
C PRO A 127 -6.40 4.66 2.33
N TRP A 128 -6.05 4.80 1.04
CA TRP A 128 -4.64 4.88 0.62
C TRP A 128 -4.35 5.79 -0.61
N PRO A 129 -4.78 7.06 -0.64
CA PRO A 129 -4.76 7.88 -1.86
C PRO A 129 -3.35 8.20 -2.39
N TYR A 130 -2.30 8.03 -1.58
CA TYR A 130 -0.96 8.51 -1.93
C TYR A 130 -0.01 7.41 -2.43
N CYS A 131 -0.28 6.13 -2.13
CA CYS A 131 0.66 5.05 -2.45
C CYS A 131 0.74 4.79 -3.96
N GLY A 132 -0.40 4.57 -4.62
CA GLY A 132 -0.46 4.38 -6.08
C GLY A 132 0.16 5.54 -6.87
N PRO A 133 -0.27 6.79 -6.67
CA PRO A 133 0.31 7.95 -7.36
C PRO A 133 1.80 8.14 -7.07
N ALA A 134 2.27 7.88 -5.85
CA ALA A 134 3.70 7.94 -5.53
C ALA A 134 4.50 6.89 -6.32
N VAL A 135 3.99 5.65 -6.41
CA VAL A 135 4.61 4.59 -7.23
C VAL A 135 4.63 5.00 -8.71
N ALA A 136 3.50 5.49 -9.24
CA ALA A 136 3.40 5.93 -10.62
C ALA A 136 4.39 7.06 -10.94
N GLY A 137 4.47 8.07 -10.06
CA GLY A 137 5.40 9.18 -10.16
C GLY A 137 6.86 8.74 -10.11
N ALA A 138 7.21 7.82 -9.20
CA ALA A 138 8.57 7.27 -9.12
C ALA A 138 8.96 6.50 -10.38
N TRP A 139 8.05 5.68 -10.91
CA TRP A 139 8.25 4.97 -12.18
C TRP A 139 8.39 5.91 -13.36
N LEU A 140 7.52 6.91 -13.46
CA LEU A 140 7.60 7.94 -14.50
C LEU A 140 8.94 8.70 -14.43
N ALA A 141 9.38 9.10 -13.24
CA ALA A 141 10.65 9.78 -13.05
C ALA A 141 11.86 8.90 -13.45
N LEU A 142 11.84 7.61 -13.12
CA LEU A 142 12.87 6.66 -13.55
C LEU A 142 12.88 6.45 -15.07
N TYR A 143 11.69 6.39 -15.68
CA TYR A 143 11.53 6.24 -17.12
C TYR A 143 12.05 7.47 -17.86
N LEU A 144 11.59 8.67 -17.49
CA LEU A 144 11.98 9.93 -18.12
C LEU A 144 13.47 10.25 -17.95
N SER A 145 14.06 9.87 -16.82
CA SER A 145 15.48 10.09 -16.59
C SER A 145 16.40 9.06 -17.25
N GLY A 146 15.85 8.09 -18.00
CA GLY A 146 16.64 7.02 -18.64
C GLY A 146 17.31 6.06 -17.65
N HIS A 147 16.90 6.10 -16.38
CA HIS A 147 17.48 5.30 -15.31
C HIS A 147 16.77 3.96 -15.08
N TRP A 148 15.68 3.70 -15.82
CA TRP A 148 14.95 2.44 -15.75
C TRP A 148 15.82 1.24 -16.14
N ARG A 149 16.39 0.57 -15.14
CA ARG A 149 17.17 -0.66 -15.34
C ARG A 149 16.51 -1.83 -14.63
N ALA A 150 15.61 -2.50 -15.35
CA ALA A 150 14.99 -3.74 -14.88
C ALA A 150 16.08 -4.80 -14.67
N GLU A 151 16.23 -5.27 -13.44
CA GLU A 151 17.16 -6.36 -13.13
C GLU A 151 16.45 -7.70 -13.34
N ARG A 152 17.16 -8.72 -13.83
CA ARG A 152 16.56 -10.05 -14.07
C ARG A 152 16.24 -10.82 -12.77
N GLY A 153 16.64 -10.31 -11.61
CA GLY A 153 16.45 -10.95 -10.31
C GLY A 153 14.99 -11.03 -9.87
N LEU A 154 14.64 -12.11 -9.17
CA LEU A 154 13.29 -12.34 -8.63
C LEU A 154 12.83 -11.21 -7.71
N ILE A 155 13.71 -10.66 -6.88
CA ILE A 155 13.39 -9.59 -5.93
C ILE A 155 12.91 -8.32 -6.67
N ASP A 156 13.54 -7.96 -7.79
CA ASP A 156 13.11 -6.81 -8.58
C ASP A 156 11.75 -7.04 -9.26
N ARG A 157 11.49 -8.27 -9.73
CA ARG A 157 10.18 -8.66 -10.28
C ARG A 157 9.08 -8.60 -9.22
N LEU A 158 9.35 -9.09 -8.01
CA LEU A 158 8.42 -9.01 -6.88
C LEU A 158 8.14 -7.56 -6.49
N GLY A 159 9.16 -6.70 -6.43
CA GLY A 159 8.97 -5.27 -6.16
C GLY A 159 8.15 -4.57 -7.25
N ARG A 160 8.33 -4.94 -8.52
CA ARG A 160 7.51 -4.42 -9.62
C ARG A 160 6.06 -4.91 -9.54
N LEU A 161 5.85 -6.20 -9.29
CA LEU A 161 4.52 -6.78 -9.08
C LEU A 161 3.80 -6.05 -7.94
N LEU A 162 4.50 -5.82 -6.83
CA LEU A 162 3.97 -5.07 -5.69
C LEU A 162 3.62 -3.62 -6.07
N GLY A 163 4.44 -2.98 -6.89
CA GLY A 163 4.12 -1.67 -7.47
C GLY A 163 2.84 -1.69 -8.32
N VAL A 164 2.63 -2.72 -9.14
CA VAL A 164 1.37 -2.91 -9.90
C VAL A 164 0.20 -3.10 -8.94
N CYS A 165 0.36 -3.89 -7.88
CA CYS A 165 -0.69 -4.07 -6.87
C CYS A 165 -1.08 -2.74 -6.22
N TRP A 166 -0.12 -1.87 -5.91
CA TRP A 166 -0.40 -0.51 -5.41
C TRP A 166 -1.17 0.36 -6.41
N LEU A 167 -0.84 0.29 -7.70
CA LEU A 167 -1.58 1.02 -8.73
C LEU A 167 -3.01 0.51 -8.87
N LEU A 168 -3.20 -0.82 -8.84
CA LEU A 168 -4.53 -1.43 -8.92
C LEU A 168 -5.37 -1.10 -7.70
N GLU A 169 -4.78 -1.17 -6.50
CA GLU A 169 -5.43 -0.81 -5.25
C GLU A 169 -5.90 0.65 -5.27
N PHE A 170 -5.07 1.58 -5.76
CA PHE A 170 -5.46 2.97 -5.97
C PHE A 170 -6.64 3.10 -6.96
N VAL A 171 -6.54 2.49 -8.15
CA VAL A 171 -7.60 2.57 -9.16
C VAL A 171 -8.92 1.99 -8.65
N LEU A 172 -8.87 0.85 -7.96
CA LEU A 172 -10.06 0.25 -7.35
C LEU A 172 -10.66 1.15 -6.27
N GLY A 173 -9.82 1.82 -5.47
CA GLY A 173 -10.27 2.80 -4.48
C GLY A 173 -11.01 3.98 -5.11
N GLU A 174 -10.49 4.52 -6.21
CA GLU A 174 -11.12 5.63 -6.95
C GLU A 174 -12.47 5.22 -7.58
N ILE A 175 -12.55 4.03 -8.19
CA ILE A 175 -13.80 3.51 -8.77
C ILE A 175 -14.88 3.36 -7.69
N GLU A 176 -14.52 2.83 -6.53
CA GLU A 176 -15.43 2.69 -5.39
C GLU A 176 -15.86 4.06 -4.85
N GLY A 177 -14.94 5.02 -4.74
CA GLY A 177 -15.27 6.40 -4.34
C GLY A 177 -16.29 7.05 -5.27
N ILE A 178 -16.11 6.92 -6.59
CA ILE A 178 -17.05 7.43 -7.59
C ILE A 178 -18.42 6.75 -7.44
N ARG A 179 -18.45 5.42 -7.25
CA ARG A 179 -19.69 4.67 -7.07
C ARG A 179 -20.48 5.17 -5.86
N TRP A 180 -19.79 5.41 -4.74
CA TRP A 180 -20.41 5.95 -3.53
C TRP A 180 -20.94 7.37 -3.74
N ALA A 181 -20.19 8.24 -4.42
CA ALA A 181 -20.64 9.60 -4.74
C ALA A 181 -21.95 9.61 -5.54
N VAL A 182 -22.08 8.71 -6.53
CA VAL A 182 -23.32 8.57 -7.34
C VAL A 182 -24.48 8.07 -6.49
N ILE A 183 -24.27 7.06 -5.64
CA ILE A 183 -25.31 6.53 -4.76
C ILE A 183 -25.80 7.62 -3.79
N LEU A 184 -24.87 8.36 -3.19
CA LEU A 184 -25.19 9.44 -2.26
C LEU A 184 -25.99 10.55 -2.96
N GLY A 185 -25.57 10.96 -4.16
CA GLY A 185 -26.28 11.96 -4.96
C GLY A 185 -27.72 11.54 -5.27
N ASN A 186 -27.95 10.27 -5.61
CA ASN A 186 -29.29 9.74 -5.86
C ASN A 186 -30.14 9.73 -4.58
N LEU A 187 -29.58 9.31 -3.43
CA LEU A 187 -30.30 9.31 -2.16
C LEU A 187 -30.69 10.73 -1.73
N ILE A 188 -29.78 11.69 -1.87
CA ILE A 188 -30.05 13.10 -1.58
C ILE A 188 -31.18 13.59 -2.48
N SER A 189 -31.09 13.37 -3.80
CA SER A 189 -32.14 13.82 -4.73
C SER A 189 -33.53 13.28 -4.40
N ARG A 190 -33.64 12.04 -3.93
CA ARG A 190 -34.91 11.42 -3.50
C ARG A 190 -35.44 11.95 -2.17
N ALA A 191 -34.58 12.44 -1.29
CA ALA A 191 -35.00 13.03 -0.02
C ALA A 191 -35.63 14.42 -0.19
N TRP A 192 -35.37 15.09 -1.34
CA TRP A 192 -35.89 16.43 -1.65
C TRP A 192 -37.10 16.43 -2.59
N SER A 193 -37.53 15.27 -3.09
CA SER A 193 -38.72 15.09 -3.95
C SER A 193 -39.91 14.62 -3.14
#